data_AF-A0A8H5TD62-F1
#
_entry.id   AF-A0A8H5TD62-F1
#
_cell.length_a   1.000
_cell.length_b   1.000
_cell.length_c   1.000
_cell.angle_alpha   90.00
_cell.angle_beta   90.00
_cell.angle_gamma   90.00
#
_symmetry.space_group_name_H-M   'P 1'
#
loop_
_entity.id
_entity.type
_entity.pdbx_description
1 polymer ?
#
loop_
_entity_poly.entity_id
_entity_poly.type
_entity_poly.pdbx_seq_one_letter_code
_entity_poly.pdbx_strand_id
1 'polypeptide(L)'
;MNPHCSSQTESKLCNLPPEVLLDILDATEHYSDKIRLASTCRKLYDLLILFVYSETGRQLKWLPMFDAAKRGNCRTIARCLEAGAPIDYENSENTSRPIRPLETAMGFARPLTVKWLLDHGASPNYTRDADAAPFLCPLARALTSILEPGLSFGSVPHGMELRPCKVPSRKHYIRNIRKIIKALRQAGADEQPLGYLDRSHLDAIEEEVHCCSHHQPRLWCPDWWKKHLDP
;
A
#
# COMPACT_ATOMS: atom_id res chain seq x y z
N MET A 1 24.41 -17.29 45.78
CA MET A 1 24.71 -16.34 44.69
C MET A 1 25.27 -17.15 43.53
N ASN A 2 24.46 -17.41 42.51
CA ASN A 2 24.90 -18.07 41.27
C ASN A 2 24.84 -17.04 40.15
N PRO A 3 25.91 -16.85 39.35
CA PRO A 3 25.85 -15.99 38.18
C PRO A 3 25.14 -16.80 37.08
N HIS A 4 23.93 -16.37 36.71
CA HIS A 4 23.32 -16.86 35.48
C HIS A 4 24.14 -16.33 34.30
N CYS A 5 25.07 -17.18 33.84
CA CYS A 5 25.74 -17.04 32.57
C CYS A 5 24.69 -17.17 31.47
N SER A 6 24.16 -16.03 31.01
CA SER A 6 23.41 -15.93 29.77
C SER A 6 24.37 -16.15 28.60
N SER A 7 24.80 -17.40 28.39
CA SER A 7 25.40 -17.81 27.13
C SER A 7 24.30 -17.77 26.08
N GLN A 8 24.17 -16.62 25.42
CA GLN A 8 23.44 -16.54 24.16
C GLN A 8 24.08 -17.57 23.23
N THR A 9 23.36 -18.64 22.92
CA THR A 9 23.70 -19.51 21.80
C THR A 9 23.54 -18.68 20.54
N GLU A 10 24.59 -17.93 20.17
CA GLU A 10 24.63 -17.23 18.91
C GLU A 10 24.38 -18.24 17.78
N SER A 11 23.35 -17.97 16.97
CA SER A 11 23.02 -18.84 15.85
C SER A 11 24.22 -18.93 14.92
N LYS A 12 24.75 -20.14 14.73
CA LYS A 12 25.92 -20.42 13.89
C LYS A 12 25.73 -19.95 12.45
N LEU A 13 24.47 -19.93 11.98
CA LEU A 13 24.12 -19.56 10.61
C LEU A 13 24.46 -18.10 10.31
N CYS A 14 24.14 -17.16 11.19
CA CYS A 14 24.38 -15.74 10.93
C CYS A 14 25.85 -15.31 11.08
N ASN A 15 26.74 -16.27 11.38
CA ASN A 15 28.19 -16.07 11.42
C ASN A 15 28.92 -16.67 10.21
N LEU A 16 28.19 -17.29 9.27
CA LEU A 16 28.77 -17.74 8.02
C LEU A 16 29.16 -16.55 7.12
N PRO A 17 30.15 -16.74 6.20
CA PRO A 17 30.49 -15.74 5.19
C PRO A 17 29.27 -15.37 4.32
N PRO A 18 29.14 -14.09 3.89
CA PRO A 18 28.05 -13.64 3.04
C PRO A 18 27.86 -14.50 1.77
N GLU A 19 28.94 -14.97 1.18
CA GLU A 19 28.93 -15.80 -0.04
C GLU A 19 28.20 -17.12 0.19
N VAL A 20 28.52 -17.81 1.29
CA VAL A 20 27.86 -19.07 1.67
C VAL A 20 26.38 -18.84 1.99
N LEU A 21 26.05 -17.70 2.61
CA LEU A 21 24.66 -17.34 2.89
C LEU A 21 23.85 -17.07 1.61
N LEU A 22 24.48 -16.49 0.59
CA LEU A 22 23.88 -16.30 -0.72
C LEU A 22 23.72 -17.63 -1.46
N ASP A 23 24.71 -18.53 -1.40
CA ASP A 23 24.59 -19.87 -1.98
C ASP A 23 23.45 -20.68 -1.36
N ILE A 24 23.28 -20.59 -0.03
CA ILE A 24 22.14 -21.20 0.67
C ILE A 24 20.82 -20.58 0.20
N LEU A 25 20.80 -19.25 0.02
CA LEU A 25 19.61 -18.54 -0.46
C LEU A 25 19.26 -18.98 -1.88
N ASP A 26 20.23 -19.09 -2.78
CA ASP A 26 20.05 -19.53 -4.17
C ASP A 26 19.59 -20.98 -4.25
N ALA A 27 20.01 -21.83 -3.30
CA ALA A 27 19.54 -23.21 -3.18
C ALA A 27 18.09 -23.33 -2.68
N THR A 28 17.48 -22.27 -2.14
CA THR A 28 16.07 -22.29 -1.74
C THR A 28 15.14 -21.99 -2.92
N GLU A 29 14.23 -22.92 -3.21
CA GLU A 29 13.40 -22.89 -4.42
C GLU A 29 12.30 -21.82 -4.37
N HIS A 30 11.58 -21.71 -3.25
CA HIS A 30 10.41 -20.84 -3.16
C HIS A 30 10.74 -19.47 -2.54
N TYR A 31 10.17 -18.42 -3.12
CA TYR A 31 10.23 -17.06 -2.57
C TYR A 31 9.84 -16.99 -1.09
N SER A 32 8.82 -17.76 -0.70
CA SER A 32 8.37 -17.78 0.70
C SER A 32 9.44 -18.29 1.66
N ASP A 33 10.31 -19.20 1.21
CA ASP A 33 11.39 -19.76 2.03
C ASP A 33 12.60 -18.82 2.06
N LYS A 34 12.94 -18.20 0.92
CA LYS A 34 13.93 -17.11 0.84
C LYS A 34 13.62 -16.00 1.86
N ILE A 35 12.36 -15.55 1.91
CA ILE A 35 11.92 -14.51 2.87
C ILE A 35 11.94 -15.02 4.31
N ARG A 36 11.48 -16.25 4.57
CA ARG A 36 11.51 -16.82 5.92
C ARG A 36 12.94 -16.87 6.45
N LEU A 37 13.88 -17.40 5.64
CA LEU A 37 15.31 -17.47 5.96
C LEU A 37 15.87 -16.08 6.28
N ALA A 38 15.68 -15.11 5.38
CA ALA A 38 16.14 -13.73 5.58
C ALA A 38 15.53 -13.10 6.84
N SER A 39 14.27 -13.41 7.17
CA SER A 39 13.56 -12.83 8.32
C SER A 39 13.85 -13.49 9.67
N THR A 40 14.67 -14.55 9.72
CA THR A 40 14.96 -15.27 10.98
C THR A 40 15.69 -14.42 12.02
N CYS A 41 16.61 -13.57 11.58
CA CYS A 41 17.31 -12.64 12.47
C CYS A 41 17.65 -11.33 11.75
N ARG A 42 17.89 -10.27 12.52
CA ARG A 42 18.18 -8.94 11.98
C ARG A 42 19.41 -8.92 11.06
N LYS A 43 20.47 -9.65 11.43
CA LYS A 43 21.72 -9.70 10.65
C LYS A 43 21.51 -10.33 9.27
N LEU A 44 20.78 -11.44 9.21
CA LEU A 44 20.41 -12.08 7.94
C LEU A 44 19.43 -11.23 7.15
N TYR A 45 18.50 -10.55 7.80
CA TYR A 45 17.56 -9.66 7.13
C TYR A 45 18.29 -8.51 6.43
N ASP A 46 19.17 -7.82 7.15
CA ASP A 46 19.90 -6.67 6.60
C ASP A 46 20.86 -7.08 5.46
N LEU A 47 21.38 -8.31 5.47
CA LEU A 47 22.27 -8.84 4.43
C LEU A 47 21.50 -9.36 3.20
N LEU A 48 20.48 -10.20 3.41
CA LEU A 48 19.86 -10.99 2.35
C LEU A 48 18.65 -10.31 1.70
N ILE A 49 17.94 -9.42 2.40
CA ILE A 49 16.62 -8.97 1.93
C ILE A 49 16.68 -8.23 0.59
N LEU A 50 17.74 -7.44 0.36
CA LEU A 50 17.94 -6.73 -0.91
C LEU A 50 18.21 -7.71 -2.04
N PHE A 51 18.98 -8.76 -1.78
CA PHE A 51 19.24 -9.81 -2.76
C PHE A 51 17.95 -10.54 -3.12
N VAL A 52 17.19 -10.98 -2.10
CA VAL A 52 15.87 -11.61 -2.27
C VAL A 52 14.97 -10.74 -3.13
N TYR A 53 14.80 -9.45 -2.79
CA TYR A 53 13.94 -8.56 -3.59
C TYR A 53 14.49 -8.27 -4.98
N SER A 54 15.79 -8.14 -5.17
CA SER A 54 16.34 -7.85 -6.51
C SER A 54 16.14 -9.03 -7.48
N GLU A 55 16.35 -10.26 -7.00
CA GLU A 55 16.28 -11.48 -7.80
C GLU A 55 14.82 -11.90 -8.00
N THR A 56 14.11 -12.14 -6.90
CA THR A 56 12.73 -12.63 -6.93
C THR A 56 11.73 -11.52 -7.25
N GLY A 57 12.04 -10.26 -6.95
CA GLY A 57 11.16 -9.15 -7.27
C GLY A 57 10.99 -9.00 -8.77
N ARG A 58 12.05 -9.13 -9.58
CA ARG A 58 11.91 -9.14 -11.04
C ARG A 58 11.11 -10.34 -11.54
N GLN A 59 11.39 -11.54 -11.03
CA GLN A 59 10.68 -12.77 -11.42
C GLN A 59 9.19 -12.72 -11.06
N LEU A 60 8.85 -12.13 -9.92
CA LEU A 60 7.49 -12.01 -9.38
C LEU A 60 6.86 -10.63 -9.66
N LYS A 61 7.34 -9.87 -10.66
CA LYS A 61 6.74 -8.58 -11.06
C LYS A 61 6.53 -7.62 -9.88
N TRP A 62 7.50 -7.56 -8.98
CA TRP A 62 7.55 -6.75 -7.77
C TRP A 62 6.36 -6.93 -6.82
N LEU A 63 5.73 -8.10 -6.83
CA LEU A 63 4.66 -8.48 -5.91
C LEU A 63 4.93 -8.18 -4.42
N PRO A 64 6.16 -8.30 -3.88
CA PRO A 64 6.47 -7.92 -2.50
C PRO A 64 6.17 -6.43 -2.21
N MET A 65 6.38 -5.55 -3.18
CA MET A 65 6.05 -4.13 -3.09
C MET A 65 4.53 -3.92 -2.99
N PHE A 66 3.74 -4.68 -3.76
CA PHE A 66 2.27 -4.62 -3.69
C PHE A 66 1.71 -5.14 -2.37
N ASP A 67 2.22 -6.27 -1.85
CA ASP A 67 1.82 -6.76 -0.51
C ASP A 67 2.17 -5.75 0.58
N ALA A 68 3.35 -5.12 0.48
CA ALA A 68 3.76 -4.06 1.40
C ALA A 68 2.82 -2.85 1.31
N ALA A 69 2.45 -2.40 0.11
CA ALA A 69 1.48 -1.32 -0.08
C ALA A 69 0.11 -1.66 0.51
N LYS A 70 -0.39 -2.89 0.28
CA LYS A 70 -1.64 -3.42 0.87
C LYS A 70 -1.62 -3.41 2.40
N ARG A 71 -0.49 -3.79 3.00
CA ARG A 71 -0.30 -3.84 4.47
C ARG A 71 0.03 -2.49 5.10
N GLY A 72 0.43 -1.51 4.28
CA GLY A 72 0.93 -0.22 4.73
C GLY A 72 2.37 -0.26 5.28
N ASN A 73 3.18 -1.21 4.82
CA ASN A 73 4.55 -1.42 5.26
C ASN A 73 5.54 -0.63 4.40
N CYS A 74 5.71 0.66 4.71
CA CYS A 74 6.61 1.56 3.97
C CYS A 74 8.08 1.10 4.02
N ARG A 75 8.51 0.41 5.08
CA ARG A 75 9.88 -0.13 5.19
C ARG A 75 10.15 -1.19 4.13
N THR A 76 9.21 -2.10 3.89
CA THR A 76 9.35 -3.09 2.82
C THR A 76 9.30 -2.44 1.44
N ILE A 77 8.44 -1.43 1.22
CA ILE A 77 8.44 -0.67 -0.04
C ILE A 77 9.82 -0.04 -0.27
N ALA A 78 10.39 0.63 0.73
CA ALA A 78 11.72 1.23 0.64
C ALA A 78 12.80 0.20 0.26
N ARG A 79 12.80 -0.99 0.88
CA ARG A 79 13.73 -2.06 0.52
C ARG A 79 13.53 -2.59 -0.91
N CYS A 80 12.29 -2.65 -1.41
CA CYS A 80 12.03 -2.99 -2.81
C CYS A 80 12.61 -1.92 -3.75
N LEU A 81 12.46 -0.63 -3.44
CA LEU A 81 13.03 0.47 -4.24
C LEU A 81 14.57 0.41 -4.22
N GLU A 82 15.18 0.18 -3.06
CA GLU A 82 16.63 -0.03 -2.92
C GLU A 82 17.13 -1.23 -3.75
N ALA A 83 16.30 -2.27 -3.89
CA ALA A 83 16.59 -3.43 -4.73
C ALA A 83 16.32 -3.21 -6.24
N GLY A 84 15.89 -2.01 -6.64
CA GLY A 84 15.69 -1.61 -8.03
C GLY A 84 14.25 -1.66 -8.53
N ALA A 85 13.25 -1.83 -7.65
CA ALA A 85 11.85 -1.70 -8.06
C ALA A 85 11.53 -0.25 -8.45
N PRO A 86 10.89 0.00 -9.61
CA PRO A 86 10.43 1.35 -9.91
C PRO A 86 9.22 1.69 -9.03
N ILE A 87 9.19 2.91 -8.49
CA ILE A 87 8.13 3.35 -7.56
C ILE A 87 6.73 3.30 -8.18
N ASP A 88 6.68 3.49 -9.50
CA ASP A 88 5.49 3.46 -10.33
C ASP A 88 5.40 2.19 -11.18
N TYR A 89 5.94 1.07 -10.67
CA TYR A 89 5.82 -0.21 -11.37
C TYR A 89 4.35 -0.56 -11.65
N GLU A 90 4.06 -0.87 -12.90
CA GLU A 90 2.73 -1.23 -13.38
C GLU A 90 2.63 -2.75 -13.52
N ASN A 91 1.83 -3.38 -12.66
CA ASN A 91 1.51 -4.80 -12.81
C ASN A 91 0.21 -4.95 -13.62
N SER A 92 0.32 -5.49 -14.83
CA SER A 92 -0.78 -5.73 -15.76
C SER A 92 -1.28 -7.18 -15.77
N GLU A 93 -0.81 -8.03 -14.85
CA GLU A 93 -1.16 -9.44 -14.84
C GLU A 93 -2.66 -9.64 -14.53
N ASN A 94 -3.36 -10.22 -15.50
CA ASN A 94 -4.75 -10.69 -15.39
C ASN A 94 -5.79 -9.60 -15.08
N THR A 95 -5.51 -8.34 -15.42
CA THR A 95 -6.48 -7.25 -15.28
C THR A 95 -6.47 -6.36 -16.52
N SER A 96 -7.63 -5.85 -16.90
CA SER A 96 -7.78 -4.91 -18.02
C SER A 96 -7.06 -3.57 -17.80
N ARG A 97 -6.46 -3.37 -16.61
CA ARG A 97 -5.77 -2.15 -16.20
C ARG A 97 -4.49 -2.50 -15.42
N PRO A 98 -3.34 -1.86 -15.68
CA PRO A 98 -2.19 -1.98 -14.79
C PRO A 98 -2.52 -1.41 -13.41
N ILE A 99 -2.01 -2.06 -12.36
CA ILE A 99 -2.13 -1.61 -10.97
C ILE A 99 -0.76 -1.15 -10.48
N ARG A 100 -0.71 0.02 -9.82
CA ARG A 100 0.51 0.57 -9.19
C ARG A 100 0.52 0.38 -7.66
N PRO A 101 1.69 0.51 -7.00
CA PRO A 101 1.78 0.47 -5.54
C PRO A 101 0.89 1.52 -4.86
N LEU A 102 0.85 2.74 -5.40
CA LEU A 102 0.02 3.85 -4.90
C LEU A 102 -1.46 3.44 -4.88
N GLU A 103 -1.94 2.84 -5.96
CA GLU A 103 -3.31 2.40 -6.11
C GLU A 103 -3.71 1.29 -5.14
N THR A 104 -2.77 0.39 -4.87
CA THR A 104 -2.94 -0.69 -3.91
C THR A 104 -3.06 -0.12 -2.49
N ALA A 105 -2.18 0.81 -2.11
CA ALA A 105 -2.26 1.50 -0.82
C ALA A 105 -3.59 2.26 -0.67
N MET A 106 -4.09 2.88 -1.74
CA MET A 106 -5.39 3.55 -1.76
C MET A 106 -6.56 2.59 -1.57
N GLY A 107 -6.60 1.48 -2.33
CA GLY A 107 -7.67 0.48 -2.24
C GLY A 107 -7.81 -0.14 -0.85
N PHE A 108 -6.68 -0.30 -0.14
CA PHE A 108 -6.63 -0.78 1.24
C PHE A 108 -6.67 0.34 2.30
N ALA A 109 -6.97 1.58 1.89
CA ALA A 109 -7.08 2.76 2.75
C ALA A 109 -5.87 2.94 3.70
N ARG A 110 -4.66 2.97 3.13
CA ARG A 110 -3.36 3.13 3.82
C ARG A 110 -2.82 4.57 3.65
N PRO A 111 -3.32 5.56 4.41
CA PRO A 111 -3.00 6.97 4.17
C PRO A 111 -1.54 7.32 4.38
N LEU A 112 -0.89 6.72 5.38
CA LEU A 112 0.54 6.94 5.63
C LEU A 112 1.41 6.41 4.48
N THR A 113 1.01 5.28 3.88
CA THR A 113 1.72 4.68 2.76
C THR A 113 1.48 5.40 1.45
N VAL A 114 0.26 5.88 1.23
CA VAL A 114 -0.04 6.80 0.12
C VAL A 114 0.82 8.04 0.22
N LYS A 115 0.82 8.72 1.37
CA LYS A 115 1.66 9.89 1.58
C LYS A 115 3.14 9.57 1.35
N TRP A 116 3.63 8.47 1.93
CA TRP A 116 5.02 8.05 1.76
C TRP A 116 5.38 7.83 0.28
N LEU A 117 4.53 7.13 -0.49
CA LEU A 117 4.76 6.91 -1.92
C LEU A 117 4.82 8.23 -2.71
N LEU A 118 3.90 9.15 -2.44
CA LEU A 118 3.87 10.48 -3.07
C LEU A 118 5.13 11.29 -2.71
N ASP A 119 5.52 11.31 -1.43
CA ASP A 119 6.72 11.98 -0.94
C ASP A 119 8.02 11.41 -1.57
N HIS A 120 7.98 10.17 -2.08
CA HIS A 120 9.11 9.50 -2.74
C HIS A 120 9.02 9.51 -4.27
N GLY A 121 8.10 10.30 -4.84
CA GLY A 121 8.01 10.54 -6.29
C GLY A 121 7.07 9.61 -7.05
N ALA A 122 6.18 8.89 -6.38
CA ALA A 122 5.09 8.21 -7.07
C ALA A 122 4.17 9.25 -7.71
N SER A 123 3.87 9.10 -9.01
CA SER A 123 2.97 10.03 -9.68
C SER A 123 1.56 9.97 -9.06
N PRO A 124 0.97 11.11 -8.70
CA PRO A 124 -0.43 11.17 -8.26
C PRO A 124 -1.43 11.00 -9.41
N ASN A 125 -0.94 10.91 -10.66
CA ASN A 125 -1.71 10.83 -11.89
C ASN A 125 -1.33 9.59 -12.70
N TYR A 126 -2.27 9.04 -13.48
CA TYR A 126 -1.94 7.96 -14.42
C TYR A 126 -1.11 8.49 -15.59
N THR A 127 -0.24 7.63 -16.10
CA THR A 127 0.69 7.90 -17.21
C THR A 127 0.13 7.50 -18.57
N ARG A 128 -1.02 6.81 -18.63
CA ARG A 128 -1.64 6.38 -19.89
C ARG A 128 -2.69 7.40 -20.33
N ASP A 129 -2.74 7.65 -21.64
CA ASP A 129 -3.58 8.65 -22.32
C ASP A 129 -4.83 9.04 -21.54
N ALA A 130 -4.83 10.29 -21.07
CA ALA A 130 -5.88 10.93 -20.29
C ALA A 130 -7.25 10.91 -21.00
N ASP A 131 -7.28 10.58 -22.30
CA ASP A 131 -8.48 10.44 -23.11
C ASP A 131 -9.35 9.22 -22.74
N ALA A 132 -8.84 8.27 -21.96
CA ALA A 132 -9.48 6.96 -21.80
C ALA A 132 -10.56 6.85 -20.70
N ALA A 133 -10.70 7.79 -19.76
CA ALA A 133 -11.89 8.01 -18.91
C ALA A 133 -11.56 8.78 -17.61
N PRO A 134 -12.39 9.74 -17.18
CA PRO A 134 -12.35 10.38 -15.86
C PRO A 134 -12.24 9.47 -14.64
N PHE A 135 -12.86 8.30 -14.68
CA PHE A 135 -12.80 7.29 -13.61
C PHE A 135 -11.41 6.68 -13.42
N LEU A 136 -10.48 6.98 -14.32
CA LEU A 136 -9.11 6.55 -14.21
C LEU A 136 -8.34 7.40 -13.23
N CYS A 137 -8.56 8.71 -13.03
CA CYS A 137 -7.65 9.46 -12.15
C CYS A 137 -7.72 8.99 -10.67
N PRO A 138 -6.59 8.96 -9.91
CA PRO A 138 -6.59 8.42 -8.55
C PRO A 138 -7.53 9.19 -7.61
N LEU A 139 -7.67 10.50 -7.83
CA LEU A 139 -8.54 11.36 -7.05
C LEU A 139 -10.03 11.00 -7.20
N ALA A 140 -10.50 10.78 -8.43
CA ALA A 140 -11.85 10.28 -8.71
C ALA A 140 -12.11 8.94 -7.99
N ARG A 141 -11.13 8.03 -8.04
CA ARG A 141 -11.27 6.71 -7.42
C ARG A 141 -11.29 6.75 -5.89
N ALA A 142 -10.56 7.69 -5.30
CA ALA A 142 -10.62 7.93 -3.86
C ALA A 142 -12.01 8.49 -3.47
N LEU A 143 -12.58 9.39 -4.26
CA LEU A 143 -13.94 9.90 -4.06
C LEU A 143 -15.00 8.79 -4.16
N THR A 144 -14.96 7.96 -5.21
CA THR A 144 -15.91 6.85 -5.36
C THR A 144 -15.81 5.86 -4.19
N SER A 145 -14.61 5.64 -3.65
CA SER A 145 -14.40 4.80 -2.46
C SER A 145 -15.10 5.34 -1.20
N ILE A 146 -15.34 6.65 -1.09
CA ILE A 146 -16.15 7.23 0.00
C ILE A 146 -17.64 6.95 -0.22
N LEU A 147 -18.10 7.10 -1.47
CA LEU A 147 -19.51 6.97 -1.84
C LEU A 147 -19.98 5.50 -1.79
N GLU A 148 -19.10 4.56 -2.17
CA GLU A 148 -19.37 3.12 -2.21
C GLU A 148 -18.29 2.30 -1.47
N PRO A 149 -18.25 2.34 -0.12
CA PRO A 149 -17.25 1.60 0.65
C PRO A 149 -17.49 0.08 0.54
N GLY A 150 -16.74 -0.61 -0.33
CA GLY A 150 -16.75 -2.07 -0.40
C GLY A 150 -16.59 -2.71 -1.79
N LEU A 151 -16.69 -1.94 -2.88
CA LEU A 151 -16.74 -2.51 -4.25
C LEU A 151 -15.39 -2.73 -4.95
N SER A 152 -14.25 -2.34 -4.36
CA SER A 152 -12.94 -2.35 -5.07
C SER A 152 -11.92 -3.39 -4.56
N PHE A 153 -12.34 -4.53 -3.97
CA PHE A 153 -11.38 -5.58 -3.58
C PHE A 153 -10.95 -6.50 -4.75
N GLY A 154 -11.54 -6.35 -5.95
CA GLY A 154 -11.28 -7.17 -7.13
C GLY A 154 -9.93 -6.94 -7.85
N SER A 155 -8.96 -6.25 -7.24
CA SER A 155 -7.68 -5.94 -7.88
C SER A 155 -6.47 -6.21 -6.97
N VAL A 156 -6.46 -7.38 -6.32
CA VAL A 156 -5.21 -8.03 -5.92
C VAL A 156 -4.96 -9.12 -6.97
N PRO A 157 -3.79 -9.21 -7.61
CA PRO A 157 -3.47 -10.30 -8.53
C PRO A 157 -3.79 -11.64 -7.86
N HIS A 158 -4.64 -12.44 -8.50
CA HIS A 158 -5.17 -13.71 -7.97
C HIS A 158 -4.08 -14.72 -7.60
N GLY A 159 -2.84 -14.54 -8.07
CA GLY A 159 -1.72 -15.47 -7.90
C GLY A 159 -1.06 -15.48 -6.52
N MET A 160 -1.53 -14.69 -5.55
CA MET A 160 -0.99 -14.73 -4.19
C MET A 160 -2.12 -14.60 -3.18
N GLU A 161 -2.50 -15.74 -2.60
CA GLU A 161 -3.35 -15.81 -1.41
C GLU A 161 -2.58 -15.26 -0.20
N LEU A 162 -2.25 -13.97 -0.26
CA LEU A 162 -1.61 -13.23 0.82
C LEU A 162 -2.59 -13.16 1.98
N ARG A 163 -2.13 -13.57 3.18
CA ARG A 163 -2.92 -13.57 4.42
C ARG A 163 -3.93 -12.43 4.43
N PRO A 164 -5.23 -12.71 4.70
CA PRO A 164 -6.28 -11.71 4.64
C PRO A 164 -5.85 -10.49 5.46
N CYS A 165 -5.78 -9.34 4.79
CA CYS A 165 -5.40 -8.11 5.45
C CYS A 165 -6.65 -7.55 6.12
N LYS A 166 -6.57 -7.27 7.42
CA LYS A 166 -7.71 -6.71 8.16
C LYS A 166 -8.11 -5.38 7.52
N VAL A 167 -9.30 -5.36 6.93
CA VAL A 167 -9.91 -4.14 6.42
C VAL A 167 -10.30 -3.27 7.62
N PRO A 168 -10.00 -1.96 7.62
CA PRO A 168 -10.43 -1.07 8.69
C PRO A 168 -11.96 -1.07 8.82
N SER A 169 -12.49 -0.73 10.01
CA SER A 169 -13.94 -0.51 10.13
C SER A 169 -14.40 0.61 9.18
N ARG A 170 -15.67 0.60 8.75
CA ARG A 170 -16.22 1.59 7.80
C ARG A 170 -15.87 3.04 8.18
N LYS A 171 -15.96 3.40 9.46
CA LYS A 171 -15.56 4.71 10.00
C LYS A 171 -14.08 5.02 9.76
N HIS A 172 -13.19 4.05 10.03
CA HIS A 172 -11.76 4.19 9.80
C HIS A 172 -11.41 4.27 8.32
N TYR A 173 -12.09 3.48 7.49
CA TYR A 173 -11.91 3.50 6.05
C TYR A 173 -12.19 4.89 5.48
N ILE A 174 -13.36 5.47 5.76
CA ILE A 174 -13.72 6.83 5.28
C ILE A 174 -12.72 7.88 5.77
N ARG A 175 -12.34 7.84 7.06
CA ARG A 175 -11.34 8.75 7.62
C ARG A 175 -10.00 8.65 6.88
N ASN A 176 -9.58 7.43 6.57
CA ASN A 176 -8.33 7.17 5.86
C ASN A 176 -8.41 7.64 4.40
N ILE A 177 -9.53 7.41 3.71
CA ILE A 177 -9.72 7.89 2.33
C ILE A 177 -9.71 9.42 2.27
N ARG A 178 -10.32 10.12 3.23
CA ARG A 178 -10.21 11.59 3.32
C ARG A 178 -8.76 12.07 3.40
N LYS A 179 -7.94 11.41 4.22
CA LYS A 179 -6.49 11.71 4.31
C LYS A 179 -5.76 11.44 3.00
N ILE A 180 -6.14 10.38 2.29
CA ILE A 180 -5.60 10.03 0.97
C ILE A 180 -5.94 11.11 -0.06
N ILE A 181 -7.19 11.59 -0.08
CA ILE A 181 -7.62 12.69 -0.96
C ILE A 181 -6.80 13.95 -0.71
N LYS A 182 -6.66 14.35 0.57
CA LYS A 182 -5.82 15.51 0.94
C LYS A 182 -4.37 15.33 0.47
N ALA A 183 -3.80 14.13 0.65
CA ALA A 183 -2.43 13.84 0.21
C ALA A 183 -2.27 13.88 -1.32
N LEU A 184 -3.23 13.34 -2.07
CA LEU A 184 -3.23 13.39 -3.54
C LEU A 184 -3.32 14.82 -4.06
N ARG A 185 -4.21 15.65 -3.48
CA ARG A 185 -4.34 17.06 -3.83
C ARG A 185 -3.05 17.83 -3.58
N GLN A 186 -2.44 17.63 -2.41
CA GLN A 186 -1.14 18.22 -2.05
C GLN A 186 -0.01 17.79 -2.99
N ALA A 187 -0.07 16.58 -3.54
CA ALA A 187 0.91 16.07 -4.50
C ALA A 187 0.67 16.56 -5.94
N GLY A 188 -0.40 17.33 -6.21
CA GLY A 188 -0.71 17.82 -7.56
C GLY A 188 -1.50 16.82 -8.41
N ALA A 189 -2.38 16.03 -7.79
CA ALA A 189 -3.34 15.20 -8.53
C ALA A 189 -4.23 16.07 -9.43
N ASP A 190 -4.45 15.62 -10.66
CA ASP A 190 -5.26 16.31 -11.66
C ASP A 190 -6.75 16.24 -11.31
N GLU A 191 -7.35 17.43 -11.20
CA GLU A 191 -8.78 17.64 -10.92
C GLU A 191 -9.58 17.88 -12.21
N GLN A 192 -8.93 18.10 -13.36
CA GLN A 192 -9.61 18.37 -14.63
C GLN A 192 -10.61 17.28 -15.02
N PRO A 193 -10.30 15.97 -14.88
CA PRO A 193 -11.23 14.92 -15.27
C PRO A 193 -12.48 14.86 -14.37
N LEU A 194 -12.47 15.51 -13.20
CA LEU A 194 -13.57 15.44 -12.25
C LEU A 194 -14.77 16.25 -12.69
N GLY A 195 -15.96 15.65 -12.56
CA GLY A 195 -17.22 16.35 -12.79
C GLY A 195 -17.50 17.41 -11.72
N TYR A 196 -18.49 18.27 -11.98
CA TYR A 196 -18.90 19.34 -11.06
C TYR A 196 -19.20 18.84 -9.63
N LEU A 197 -19.94 17.72 -9.53
CA LEU A 197 -20.30 17.12 -8.23
C LEU A 197 -19.06 16.59 -7.49
N ASP A 198 -18.12 15.96 -8.20
CA ASP A 198 -16.89 15.44 -7.61
C ASP A 198 -16.01 16.55 -7.05
N ARG A 199 -15.91 17.68 -7.77
CA ARG A 199 -15.18 18.88 -7.29
C ARG A 199 -15.83 19.47 -6.05
N SER A 200 -17.16 19.62 -6.04
CA SER A 200 -17.88 20.07 -4.84
C SER A 200 -17.66 19.14 -3.64
N HIS A 201 -17.57 17.83 -3.87
CA HIS A 201 -17.22 16.90 -2.80
C HIS A 201 -15.78 17.08 -2.31
N LEU A 202 -14.81 17.27 -3.21
CA LEU A 202 -13.42 17.50 -2.83
C LEU A 202 -13.23 18.73 -1.98
N ASP A 203 -13.82 19.86 -2.39
CA ASP A 203 -13.68 21.12 -1.67
C ASP A 203 -14.24 20.98 -0.24
N ALA A 204 -15.37 20.28 -0.10
CA ALA A 204 -15.90 19.99 1.23
C ALA A 204 -15.05 19.02 2.06
N ILE A 205 -14.33 18.06 1.46
CA ILE A 205 -13.36 17.21 2.18
C ILE A 205 -12.27 18.09 2.76
N GLU A 206 -11.81 19.08 1.99
CA GLU A 206 -10.73 19.99 2.37
C GLU A 206 -11.14 20.86 3.55
N GLU A 207 -12.31 21.50 3.43
CA GLU A 207 -12.90 22.39 4.44
C GLU A 207 -13.44 21.63 5.68
N GLU A 208 -13.43 20.30 5.65
CA GLU A 208 -13.99 19.43 6.70
C GLU A 208 -15.48 19.67 6.97
N VAL A 209 -16.20 20.12 5.94
CA VAL A 209 -17.64 20.42 5.97
C VAL A 209 -18.46 19.32 5.29
N HIS A 210 -19.78 19.48 5.29
CA HIS A 210 -20.69 18.56 4.61
C HIS A 210 -20.67 18.77 3.09
N CYS A 211 -20.58 17.67 2.32
CA CYS A 211 -20.19 17.74 0.91
C CYS A 211 -21.24 18.28 -0.07
N CYS A 212 -22.53 18.08 0.19
CA CYS A 212 -23.60 18.70 -0.57
C CYS A 212 -24.97 18.38 0.05
N SER A 213 -26.00 19.12 -0.37
CA SER A 213 -27.42 18.87 -0.09
C SER A 213 -27.95 17.55 -0.67
N HIS A 214 -27.23 16.94 -1.62
CA HIS A 214 -27.64 15.72 -2.32
C HIS A 214 -27.20 14.41 -1.66
N HIS A 215 -26.25 14.44 -0.70
CA HIS A 215 -25.74 13.25 -0.02
C HIS A 215 -26.10 13.26 1.47
N GLN A 216 -26.96 12.31 1.90
CA GLN A 216 -27.38 12.19 3.30
C GLN A 216 -26.20 11.86 4.26
N PRO A 217 -26.30 12.26 5.55
CA PRO A 217 -25.14 12.58 6.41
C PRO A 217 -24.31 11.39 6.92
N ARG A 218 -24.69 10.15 6.60
CA ARG A 218 -24.17 8.93 7.27
C ARG A 218 -22.67 8.72 7.10
N LEU A 219 -22.09 9.21 6.00
CA LEU A 219 -20.66 9.02 5.67
C LEU A 219 -19.82 10.25 6.01
N TRP A 220 -20.46 11.42 6.14
CA TRP A 220 -19.76 12.70 6.07
C TRP A 220 -19.72 13.52 7.36
N CYS A 221 -20.56 13.21 8.35
CA CYS A 221 -20.49 13.88 9.65
C CYS A 221 -19.47 13.20 10.58
N PRO A 222 -18.48 13.92 11.13
CA PRO A 222 -17.56 13.37 12.14
C PRO A 222 -18.27 12.87 13.42
N ASP A 223 -19.45 13.45 13.73
CA ASP A 223 -20.16 13.30 15.00
C ASP A 223 -21.58 12.72 14.90
N TRP A 224 -22.05 12.28 13.72
CA TRP A 224 -23.43 11.78 13.56
C TRP A 224 -23.75 10.58 14.46
N TRP A 225 -22.77 9.73 14.75
CA TRP A 225 -22.91 8.61 15.67
C TRP A 225 -23.12 9.04 17.14
N LYS A 226 -22.69 10.25 17.53
CA LYS A 226 -22.94 10.79 18.88
C LYS A 226 -24.37 11.27 19.09
N LYS A 227 -25.14 11.50 18.02
CA LYS A 227 -26.50 12.05 18.10
C LYS A 227 -27.60 10.98 18.01
N HIS A 228 -27.29 9.77 17.57
CA HIS A 228 -28.31 8.81 17.16
C HIS A 228 -28.01 7.34 17.49
N LEU A 229 -27.03 7.06 18.35
CA LEU A 229 -26.66 5.69 18.75
C LEU A 229 -26.45 5.50 20.26
N ASP A 230 -27.07 6.33 21.10
CA ASP A 230 -27.28 6.01 22.52
C ASP A 230 -28.76 6.15 22.84
N PRO A 231 -29.29 5.26 23.68
CA PRO A 231 -29.52 5.61 25.07
C PRO A 231 -28.34 5.24 25.98
#